data_AF-A0A502ITD9-F1
#
_entry.id   AF-A0A502ITD9-F1
#
_cell.length_a   1.000
_cell.length_b   1.000
_cell.length_c   1.000
_cell.angle_alpha   90.00
_cell.angle_beta   90.00
_cell.angle_gamma   90.00
#
_symmetry.space_group_name_H-M   'P 1'
#
loop_
_entity.id
_entity.type
_entity.pdbx_description
1 polymer ?
#
loop_
_entity_poly.entity_id
_entity_poly.type
_entity_poly.pdbx_seq_one_letter_code
_entity_poly.pdbx_strand_id
1 'polypeptide(L)'
;MRVFVISLRKLLYGSAVGVGLVLAVVLVIWKDPLHVATLFQFDRESMETTAKVADNPFASEKPQVTMDVQVEDNQVAVNLITTGFIFTEEQSNAEQKLEIMHGKGHAHLYVDGKMIQKIYDPQFTIKNLPKGEHELKIELAYPNHLPYKVETVKILQIK
;
A
#
# COMPACT_ATOMS: atom_id res chain seq x y z
N MET A 1 -40.10 50.20 -18.89
CA MET A 1 -39.20 50.03 -17.73
C MET A 1 -40.03 49.69 -16.50
N ARG A 2 -39.86 48.50 -15.90
CA ARG A 2 -40.57 48.11 -14.67
C ARG A 2 -39.55 48.06 -13.53
N VAL A 3 -39.61 49.05 -12.64
CA VAL A 3 -38.69 49.18 -11.50
C VAL A 3 -39.21 48.28 -10.38
N PHE A 4 -38.48 47.20 -10.06
CA PHE A 4 -38.80 46.33 -8.92
C PHE A 4 -38.43 47.05 -7.63
N VAL A 5 -39.41 47.73 -7.03
CA VAL A 5 -39.27 48.29 -5.68
C VAL A 5 -39.40 47.14 -4.69
N ILE A 6 -38.28 46.51 -4.35
CA ILE A 6 -38.23 45.52 -3.26
C ILE A 6 -38.40 46.30 -1.95
N SER A 7 -39.53 46.09 -1.28
CA SER A 7 -39.80 46.71 0.02
C SER A 7 -38.71 46.30 1.03
N LEU A 8 -38.05 47.28 1.67
CA LEU A 8 -36.95 47.10 2.63
C LEU A 8 -37.25 46.04 3.73
N ARG A 9 -38.53 45.86 4.10
CA ARG A 9 -38.96 44.82 5.05
C ARG A 9 -38.70 43.40 4.54
N LYS A 10 -38.91 43.12 3.25
CA LYS A 10 -38.69 41.79 2.66
C LYS A 10 -37.21 41.43 2.48
N LEU A 11 -36.32 42.43 2.37
CA LEU A 11 -34.87 42.23 2.36
C LEU A 11 -34.35 41.80 3.75
N LEU A 12 -34.89 42.39 4.82
CA LEU A 12 -34.51 42.08 6.20
C LEU A 12 -34.92 40.65 6.62
N TYR A 13 -36.12 40.19 6.24
CA TYR A 13 -36.55 38.82 6.54
C TYR A 13 -35.74 37.76 5.79
N GLY A 14 -35.37 38.00 4.53
CA GLY A 14 -34.51 37.09 3.76
C GLY A 14 -33.09 36.96 4.33
N SER A 15 -32.52 38.08 4.80
CA SER A 15 -31.22 38.09 5.46
C SER A 15 -31.25 37.37 6.81
N ALA A 16 -32.29 37.57 7.62
CA ALA A 16 -32.45 36.88 8.91
C ALA A 16 -32.56 35.35 8.77
N VAL A 17 -33.30 34.86 7.76
CA VAL A 17 -33.41 33.41 7.49
C VAL A 17 -32.08 32.84 7.00
N GLY A 18 -31.37 33.54 6.11
CA GLY A 18 -30.06 33.09 5.62
C GLY A 18 -28.99 33.04 6.72
N VAL A 19 -28.92 34.06 7.57
CA VAL A 19 -27.99 34.11 8.70
C VAL A 19 -28.32 33.04 9.75
N GLY A 20 -29.61 32.78 10.01
CA GLY A 20 -30.04 31.71 10.90
C GLY A 20 -29.61 30.32 10.41
N LEU A 21 -29.68 30.06 9.10
CA LEU A 21 -29.25 28.80 8.49
C LEU A 21 -27.73 28.61 8.60
N VAL A 22 -26.95 29.66 8.33
CA VAL A 22 -25.48 29.60 8.46
C VAL A 22 -25.06 29.42 9.92
N LEU A 23 -25.70 30.12 10.86
CA LEU A 23 -25.44 29.95 12.29
C LEU A 23 -25.83 28.55 12.78
N ALA A 24 -26.93 27.97 12.28
CA ALA A 24 -27.30 26.60 12.62
C ALA A 24 -26.27 25.59 12.11
N VAL A 25 -25.75 25.74 10.89
CA VAL A 25 -24.68 24.89 10.34
C VAL A 25 -23.39 25.02 11.15
N VAL A 26 -22.99 26.25 11.50
CA VAL A 26 -21.80 26.49 12.33
C VAL A 26 -21.96 25.91 13.73
N LEU A 27 -23.14 26.04 14.35
CA LEU A 27 -23.45 25.44 15.65
C LEU A 27 -23.46 23.90 15.57
N VAL A 28 -23.95 23.30 14.49
CA VAL A 28 -23.86 21.84 14.28
C VAL A 28 -22.40 21.39 14.16
N ILE A 29 -21.54 22.16 13.48
CA ILE A 29 -20.10 21.86 13.35
C ILE A 29 -19.34 22.05 14.68
N TRP A 30 -19.74 23.01 15.52
CA TRP A 30 -19.10 23.26 16.81
C TRP A 30 -19.59 22.37 17.95
N LYS A 31 -20.88 21.97 17.94
CA LYS A 31 -21.46 21.19 19.03
C LYS A 31 -21.12 19.70 18.92
N ASP A 32 -20.87 19.22 17.71
CA ASP A 32 -20.48 17.84 17.44
C ASP A 32 -19.22 17.83 16.56
N PRO A 33 -17.99 17.82 17.14
CA PRO A 33 -16.82 17.46 16.36
C PRO A 33 -17.13 16.11 15.71
N LEU A 34 -17.04 16.05 14.38
CA LEU A 34 -17.22 14.83 13.60
C LEU A 34 -16.33 13.75 14.22
N HIS A 35 -16.93 12.82 14.97
CA HIS A 35 -16.25 11.69 15.58
C HIS A 35 -15.92 10.68 14.47
N VAL A 36 -15.00 11.03 13.57
CA VAL A 36 -14.37 10.08 12.63
C VAL A 36 -13.26 9.28 13.34
N ALA A 37 -13.34 9.17 14.67
CA ALA A 37 -12.44 8.37 15.50
C ALA A 37 -13.14 7.12 16.08
N THR A 38 -14.45 6.93 15.83
CA THR A 38 -15.24 5.84 16.46
C THR A 38 -15.42 4.61 15.56
N LEU A 39 -14.60 4.44 14.51
CA LEU A 39 -14.47 3.16 13.80
C LEU A 39 -13.15 2.43 14.09
N PHE A 40 -12.28 3.01 14.93
CA PHE A 40 -11.05 2.38 15.42
C PHE A 40 -11.01 2.26 16.95
N GLN A 41 -12.16 2.24 17.62
CA GLN A 41 -12.26 1.70 18.97
C GLN A 41 -12.55 0.21 18.85
N PHE A 42 -11.48 -0.56 18.60
CA PHE A 42 -11.44 -1.90 19.16
C PHE A 42 -11.43 -1.71 20.68
N ASP A 43 -12.60 -1.84 21.28
CA ASP A 43 -12.75 -2.06 22.70
C ASP A 43 -12.07 -3.40 23.02
N ARG A 44 -10.76 -3.39 23.26
CA ARG A 44 -10.08 -4.49 23.93
C ARG A 44 -10.30 -4.29 25.42
N GLU A 45 -11.50 -4.63 25.89
CA GLU A 45 -11.56 -5.32 27.17
C GLU A 45 -10.67 -6.56 26.99
N SER A 46 -9.53 -6.56 27.67
CA SER A 46 -8.67 -7.73 27.81
C SER A 46 -9.44 -8.78 28.61
N MET A 47 -10.31 -9.54 27.95
CA MET A 47 -10.59 -10.90 28.40
C MET A 47 -9.24 -11.60 28.43
N GLU A 48 -8.70 -11.83 29.62
CA GLU A 48 -7.65 -12.81 29.83
C GLU A 48 -8.19 -14.15 29.35
N THR A 49 -7.87 -14.46 28.11
CA THR A 49 -8.05 -15.80 27.60
C THR A 49 -7.03 -16.67 28.31
N THR A 50 -7.50 -17.54 29.20
CA THR A 50 -6.80 -18.79 29.55
C THR A 50 -6.91 -19.78 28.37
N ALA A 51 -6.84 -19.30 27.13
CA ALA A 51 -6.35 -20.15 26.06
C ALA A 51 -4.85 -20.27 26.32
N LYS A 52 -4.39 -21.50 26.57
CA LYS A 52 -2.98 -21.82 26.31
C LYS A 52 -2.62 -21.14 25.00
N VAL A 53 -1.52 -20.39 25.00
CA VAL A 53 -0.82 -19.99 23.77
C VAL A 53 -0.58 -21.30 23.03
N ALA A 54 -1.50 -21.68 22.16
CA ALA A 54 -1.22 -22.63 21.12
C ALA A 54 -0.13 -21.91 20.34
N ASP A 55 1.04 -22.53 20.25
CA ASP A 55 2.15 -22.09 19.40
C ASP A 55 1.54 -21.48 18.15
N ASN A 56 1.68 -20.17 17.99
CA ASN A 56 1.28 -19.54 16.75
C ASN A 56 2.38 -19.94 15.75
N PRO A 57 2.14 -20.87 14.81
CA PRO A 57 3.16 -21.21 13.81
C PRO A 57 3.43 -20.01 12.86
N PHE A 58 2.68 -18.91 13.03
CA PHE A 58 2.81 -17.65 12.31
C PHE A 58 3.20 -16.47 13.21
N ALA A 59 4.05 -16.68 14.22
CA ALA A 59 5.07 -15.68 14.53
C ALA A 59 6.00 -15.55 13.31
N SER A 60 5.43 -15.07 12.21
CA SER A 60 5.98 -15.16 10.88
C SER A 60 7.05 -14.08 10.80
N GLU A 61 8.29 -14.53 10.90
CA GLU A 61 9.45 -13.65 10.79
C GLU A 61 9.32 -12.76 9.56
N LYS A 62 9.73 -11.50 9.69
CA LYS A 62 9.73 -10.55 8.57
C LYS A 62 10.46 -11.20 7.39
N PRO A 63 9.86 -11.26 6.19
CA PRO A 63 10.51 -11.84 5.04
C PRO A 63 11.89 -11.24 4.78
N GLN A 64 12.80 -12.05 4.26
CA GLN A 64 14.14 -11.62 3.87
C GLN A 64 14.38 -11.99 2.41
N VAL A 65 15.21 -11.19 1.74
CA VAL A 65 15.63 -11.43 0.36
C VAL A 65 17.10 -11.06 0.19
N THR A 66 17.84 -11.93 -0.50
CA THR A 66 19.15 -11.64 -1.05
C THR A 66 19.17 -12.07 -2.52
N MET A 67 20.17 -11.62 -3.29
CA MET A 67 20.26 -11.93 -4.70
C MET A 67 21.67 -12.37 -5.11
N ASP A 68 21.73 -13.52 -5.76
CA ASP A 68 22.89 -13.99 -6.48
C ASP A 68 22.74 -13.66 -7.95
N VAL A 69 23.85 -13.27 -8.56
CA VAL A 69 23.86 -12.76 -9.93
C VAL A 69 25.04 -13.32 -10.67
N GLN A 70 24.80 -13.80 -11.89
CA GLN A 70 25.81 -14.22 -12.85
C GLN A 70 25.65 -13.36 -14.11
N VAL A 71 26.74 -12.74 -14.54
CA VAL A 71 26.76 -11.88 -15.74
C VAL A 71 27.45 -12.64 -16.85
N GLU A 72 26.75 -12.85 -17.96
CA GLU A 72 27.24 -13.49 -19.19
C GLU A 72 26.97 -12.56 -20.37
N ASP A 73 28.03 -11.94 -20.91
CA ASP A 73 27.96 -10.90 -21.93
C ASP A 73 26.99 -9.77 -21.56
N ASN A 74 25.81 -9.79 -22.18
CA ASN A 74 24.75 -8.79 -22.05
C ASN A 74 23.49 -9.34 -21.35
N GLN A 75 23.65 -10.49 -20.69
CA GLN A 75 22.60 -11.18 -19.97
C GLN A 75 23.01 -11.35 -18.51
N VAL A 76 22.01 -11.23 -17.64
CA VAL A 76 22.18 -11.32 -16.19
C VAL A 76 21.23 -12.39 -15.67
N ALA A 77 21.77 -13.53 -15.28
CA ALA A 77 21.02 -14.56 -14.57
C ALA A 77 20.94 -14.17 -13.08
N VAL A 78 19.74 -14.13 -12.54
CA VAL A 78 19.45 -13.74 -11.16
C VAL A 78 18.80 -14.90 -10.44
N ASN A 79 19.29 -15.21 -9.24
CA ASN A 79 18.69 -16.15 -8.31
C ASN A 79 18.37 -15.43 -6.99
N LEU A 80 17.10 -15.31 -6.68
CA LEU A 80 16.61 -14.72 -5.44
C LEU A 80 16.57 -15.78 -4.34
N ILE A 81 17.24 -15.49 -3.24
CA ILE A 81 17.21 -16.34 -2.04
C ILE A 81 16.31 -15.62 -1.04
N THR A 82 15.20 -16.26 -0.68
CA THR A 82 14.23 -15.69 0.25
C THR A 82 14.05 -16.56 1.47
N THR A 83 13.72 -15.95 2.61
CA THR A 83 13.34 -16.65 3.85
C THR A 83 12.03 -16.08 4.35
N GLY A 84 11.09 -16.95 4.72
CA GLY A 84 9.74 -16.52 5.12
C GLY A 84 8.91 -15.94 3.98
N PHE A 85 9.25 -16.23 2.72
CA PHE A 85 8.55 -15.75 1.53
C PHE A 85 8.34 -16.87 0.51
N ILE A 86 7.18 -16.87 -0.14
CA ILE A 86 6.79 -17.80 -1.19
C ILE A 86 6.26 -16.96 -2.36
N PHE A 87 6.80 -17.22 -3.55
CA PHE A 87 6.32 -16.56 -4.76
C PHE A 87 4.94 -17.11 -5.16
N THR A 88 4.02 -16.21 -5.46
CA THR A 88 2.64 -16.48 -5.88
C THR A 88 2.22 -15.48 -6.94
N GLU A 89 1.41 -15.92 -7.90
CA GLU A 89 0.81 -15.03 -8.89
C GLU A 89 -0.13 -14.00 -8.26
N GLU A 90 -0.43 -12.96 -9.03
CA GLU A 90 -1.41 -11.95 -8.65
C GLU A 90 -2.82 -12.57 -8.58
N GLN A 91 -3.47 -12.42 -7.44
CA GLN A 91 -4.83 -12.95 -7.25
C GLN A 91 -5.84 -12.06 -7.97
N SER A 92 -6.52 -12.63 -8.97
CA SER A 92 -7.51 -11.91 -9.78
C SER A 92 -8.95 -12.05 -9.24
N ASN A 93 -9.20 -12.95 -8.29
CA ASN A 93 -10.55 -13.21 -7.76
C ASN A 93 -10.69 -12.86 -6.27
N ALA A 94 -11.92 -12.56 -5.84
CA ALA A 94 -12.22 -12.13 -4.48
C ALA A 94 -12.18 -13.28 -3.46
N GLU A 95 -12.25 -14.54 -3.90
CA GLU A 95 -12.29 -15.72 -3.02
C GLU A 95 -10.89 -16.10 -2.51
N GLN A 96 -9.84 -15.86 -3.31
CA GLN A 96 -8.45 -16.06 -2.92
C GLN A 96 -7.96 -15.02 -1.89
N LYS A 97 -8.66 -13.88 -1.73
CA LYS A 97 -8.32 -12.84 -0.74
C LYS A 97 -8.39 -13.30 0.72
N LEU A 98 -9.11 -14.38 1.00
CA LEU A 98 -9.27 -14.94 2.35
C LEU A 98 -8.06 -15.76 2.81
N GLU A 99 -7.10 -16.01 1.91
CA GLU A 99 -5.87 -16.71 2.25
C GLU A 99 -4.92 -15.83 3.09
N ILE A 100 -4.16 -16.45 3.99
CA ILE A 100 -3.11 -15.75 4.75
C ILE A 100 -2.09 -15.18 3.76
N MET A 101 -2.07 -13.85 3.63
CA MET A 101 -1.24 -13.10 2.67
C MET A 101 0.21 -12.95 3.12
N HIS A 102 0.51 -13.13 4.41
CA HIS A 102 1.85 -12.89 4.93
C HIS A 102 2.84 -13.93 4.42
N GLY A 103 4.01 -13.48 3.98
CA GLY A 103 5.06 -14.35 3.42
C GLY A 103 4.70 -14.89 2.04
N LYS A 104 3.74 -14.29 1.34
CA LYS A 104 3.38 -14.62 -0.05
C LYS A 104 3.37 -13.37 -0.92
N GLY A 105 3.60 -13.54 -2.22
CA GLY A 105 3.49 -12.46 -3.19
C GLY A 105 4.49 -12.58 -4.34
N HIS A 106 4.95 -11.45 -4.84
CA HIS A 106 5.88 -11.40 -5.97
C HIS A 106 6.93 -10.32 -5.73
N ALA A 107 7.96 -10.25 -6.57
CA ALA A 107 8.97 -9.20 -6.47
C ALA A 107 8.84 -8.17 -7.59
N HIS A 108 9.22 -6.93 -7.33
CA HIS A 108 9.36 -5.87 -8.33
C HIS A 108 10.83 -5.71 -8.67
N LEU A 109 11.17 -5.83 -9.96
CA LEU A 109 12.50 -5.57 -10.48
C LEU A 109 12.61 -4.12 -10.92
N TYR A 110 13.64 -3.45 -10.43
CA TYR A 110 14.08 -2.13 -10.87
C TYR A 110 15.50 -2.22 -11.45
N VAL A 111 15.73 -1.49 -12.53
CA VAL A 111 17.06 -1.27 -13.12
C VAL A 111 17.27 0.23 -13.21
N ASP A 112 18.34 0.74 -12.60
CA ASP A 112 18.69 2.17 -12.56
C ASP A 112 17.52 3.04 -12.05
N GLY A 113 16.86 2.59 -10.99
CA GLY A 113 15.69 3.24 -10.39
C GLY A 113 14.38 3.10 -11.18
N LYS A 114 14.38 2.51 -12.37
CA LYS A 114 13.19 2.30 -13.20
C LYS A 114 12.61 0.91 -12.99
N MET A 115 11.32 0.81 -12.66
CA MET A 115 10.62 -0.48 -12.60
C MET A 115 10.57 -1.11 -14.01
N ILE A 116 11.01 -2.36 -14.12
CA ILE A 116 11.07 -3.11 -15.36
C ILE A 116 9.95 -4.15 -15.44
N GLN A 117 9.78 -4.97 -14.40
CA GLN A 117 8.77 -6.04 -14.39
C GLN A 117 8.47 -6.56 -12.98
N LYS A 118 7.38 -7.32 -12.88
CA LYS A 118 7.04 -8.17 -11.75
C LYS A 118 7.69 -9.55 -11.95
N ILE A 119 8.19 -10.13 -10.87
CA ILE A 119 8.90 -11.41 -10.84
C ILE A 119 8.12 -12.37 -9.96
N TYR A 120 7.68 -13.49 -10.55
CA TYR A 120 6.90 -14.54 -9.89
C TYR A 120 7.69 -15.83 -9.69
N ASP A 121 8.96 -15.86 -10.10
CA ASP A 121 9.87 -16.98 -9.94
C ASP A 121 11.19 -16.48 -9.32
N PRO A 122 11.79 -17.20 -8.36
CA PRO A 122 13.08 -16.80 -7.79
C PRO A 122 14.22 -16.75 -8.81
N GLN A 123 14.11 -17.46 -9.93
CA GLN A 123 15.12 -17.52 -10.98
C GLN A 123 14.62 -16.86 -12.27
N PHE A 124 15.39 -15.89 -12.76
CA PHE A 124 15.06 -15.21 -14.01
C PHE A 124 16.31 -14.65 -14.69
N THR A 125 16.16 -14.27 -15.96
CA THR A 125 17.23 -13.67 -16.75
C THR A 125 16.82 -12.29 -17.23
N ILE A 126 17.68 -11.30 -16.99
CA ILE A 126 17.55 -9.97 -17.57
C ILE A 126 18.40 -9.95 -18.83
N LYS A 127 17.80 -9.60 -19.97
CA LYS A 127 18.47 -9.57 -21.27
C LYS A 127 18.65 -8.13 -21.73
N ASN A 128 19.67 -7.90 -22.54
CA ASN A 128 19.90 -6.63 -23.24
C ASN A 128 20.14 -5.44 -22.30
N LEU A 129 20.82 -5.63 -21.17
CA LEU A 129 21.34 -4.49 -20.42
C LEU A 129 22.36 -3.74 -21.29
N PRO A 130 22.42 -2.41 -21.31
CA PRO A 130 23.51 -1.71 -21.95
C PRO A 130 24.88 -2.05 -21.33
N LYS A 131 25.97 -1.72 -22.03
CA LYS A 131 27.30 -1.77 -21.43
C LYS A 131 27.44 -0.66 -20.39
N GLY A 132 28.12 -0.96 -19.29
CA GLY A 132 28.38 -0.03 -18.21
C GLY A 132 27.83 -0.49 -16.87
N GLU A 133 27.75 0.48 -15.94
CA GLU A 133 27.25 0.27 -14.60
C GLU A 133 25.73 0.25 -14.57
N HIS A 134 25.16 -0.72 -13.88
CA HIS A 134 23.72 -0.82 -13.65
C HIS A 134 23.41 -1.15 -12.20
N GLU A 135 22.45 -0.44 -11.61
CA GLU A 135 21.88 -0.78 -10.31
C GLU A 135 20.69 -1.71 -10.51
N LEU A 136 20.77 -2.94 -9.99
CA LEU A 136 19.62 -3.81 -9.83
C LEU A 136 19.03 -3.64 -8.44
N LYS A 137 17.73 -3.38 -8.35
CA LYS A 137 16.98 -3.42 -7.10
C LYS A 137 15.80 -4.37 -7.21
N ILE A 138 15.62 -5.17 -6.16
CA ILE A 138 14.50 -6.10 -6.01
C ILE A 138 13.75 -5.72 -4.74
N GLU A 139 12.43 -5.53 -4.85
CA GLU A 139 11.55 -5.26 -3.70
C GLU A 139 10.48 -6.35 -3.62
N LEU A 140 10.26 -6.93 -2.44
CA LEU A 140 9.16 -7.88 -2.24
C LEU A 140 7.82 -7.12 -2.08
N ALA A 141 6.79 -7.63 -2.76
CA ALA A 141 5.44 -7.09 -2.76
C ALA A 141 4.41 -8.17 -2.39
N TYR A 142 3.37 -7.78 -1.67
CA TYR A 142 2.20 -8.60 -1.41
C TYR A 142 1.45 -8.93 -2.71
N PRO A 143 0.55 -9.93 -2.74
CA PRO A 143 -0.24 -10.25 -3.92
C PRO A 143 -1.11 -9.07 -4.39
N ASN A 144 -1.45 -8.14 -3.49
CA ASN A 144 -2.19 -6.91 -3.78
C ASN A 144 -1.29 -5.70 -4.10
N HIS A 145 0.00 -5.92 -4.39
CA HIS A 145 1.02 -4.91 -4.70
C HIS A 145 1.40 -3.94 -3.58
N LEU A 146 0.93 -4.16 -2.35
CA LEU A 146 1.48 -3.41 -1.22
C LEU A 146 2.94 -3.82 -0.98
N PRO A 147 3.80 -2.92 -0.49
CA PRO A 147 5.21 -3.22 -0.26
C PRO A 147 5.42 -3.99 1.04
N TYR A 148 6.29 -5.01 1.03
CA TYR A 148 6.81 -5.62 2.27
C TYR A 148 7.86 -4.74 2.97
N LYS A 149 8.38 -3.70 2.31
CA LYS A 149 9.55 -2.92 2.78
C LYS A 149 10.76 -3.82 3.07
N VAL A 150 10.97 -4.76 2.15
CA VAL A 150 12.06 -5.74 2.12
C VAL A 150 12.61 -5.67 0.71
N GLU A 151 13.87 -5.26 0.61
CA GLU A 151 14.54 -5.04 -0.67
C GLU A 151 16.00 -5.48 -0.62
N THR A 152 16.58 -5.71 -1.79
CA THR A 152 18.02 -5.92 -1.98
C THR A 152 18.48 -5.17 -3.21
N VAL A 153 19.72 -4.65 -3.16
CA VAL A 153 20.33 -3.84 -4.21
C VAL A 153 21.69 -4.42 -4.56
N LYS A 154 22.01 -4.46 -5.86
CA LYS A 154 23.30 -4.91 -6.36
C LYS A 154 23.72 -4.08 -7.57
N ILE A 155 24.93 -3.53 -7.50
CA ILE A 155 25.56 -2.83 -8.62
C ILE A 155 26.29 -3.87 -9.47
N LEU A 156 26.05 -3.83 -10.79
CA LEU A 156 26.66 -4.70 -11.77
C LEU A 156 27.44 -3.89 -12.81
N GLN A 157 28.45 -4.52 -13.40
CA GLN A 157 29.22 -3.97 -14.50
C GLN A 157 29.10 -4.90 -15.71
N ILE A 158 28.50 -4.40 -16.79
CA ILE A 158 28.28 -5.10 -18.06
C ILE A 158 29.39 -4.71 -19.04
N LYS A 159 30.08 -5.71 -19.60
CA LYS A 159 31.33 -5.53 -20.39
C LYS A 159 31.11 -5.42 -21.90
#